data_AF-A0A564Z7R2-F1
#
_entry.id   AF-A0A564Z7R2-F1
#
_cell.length_a   1.000
_cell.length_b   1.000
_cell.length_c   1.000
_cell.angle_alpha   90.00
_cell.angle_beta   90.00
_cell.angle_gamma   90.00
#
_symmetry.space_group_name_H-M   'P 1'
#
loop_
_entity.id
_entity.type
_entity.pdbx_description
1 polymer ?
#
loop_
_entity_poly.entity_id
_entity_poly.type
_entity_poly.pdbx_seq_one_letter_code
_entity_poly.pdbx_strand_id
1 'polypeptide(L)'
;MRGYDYQNFHYYKSIFSARRRELKDNACIVYFARSSWRLKSDIAEIFADAKPNQTVLIGIVKDEVRRLKGHKTNFEFLTGFINDELGGIEQYPLNDSIINWCLWLVEEAESKYLNAKEIYKRASYEIVKNFI
;
A
#
# COMPACT_ATOMS: atom_id res chain seq x y z
N MET A 1 3.35 -1.04 -30.90
CA MET A 1 2.66 -0.71 -29.63
C MET A 1 3.30 0.53 -29.05
N ARG A 2 2.57 1.65 -28.93
CA ARG A 2 3.09 2.89 -28.34
C ARG A 2 3.38 2.63 -26.87
N GLY A 3 4.66 2.61 -26.50
CA GLY A 3 5.10 2.39 -25.12
C GLY A 3 4.61 3.51 -24.22
N TYR A 4 4.03 3.15 -23.08
CA TYR A 4 3.62 4.10 -22.07
C TYR A 4 4.82 4.89 -21.54
N ASP A 5 4.63 6.19 -21.36
CA ASP A 5 5.68 7.09 -20.88
C ASP A 5 5.89 6.89 -19.37
N TYR A 6 6.87 6.04 -19.04
CA TYR A 6 7.27 5.75 -17.67
C TYR A 6 7.92 6.95 -16.94
N GLN A 7 8.18 8.08 -17.62
CA GLN A 7 8.88 9.23 -17.04
C GLN A 7 8.00 10.04 -16.08
N ASN A 8 6.68 9.90 -16.14
CA ASN A 8 5.75 10.58 -15.23
C ASN A 8 5.44 9.79 -13.95
N PHE A 9 6.08 8.63 -13.74
CA PHE A 9 5.90 7.82 -12.54
C PHE A 9 6.86 8.23 -11.43
N HIS A 10 6.34 8.98 -10.47
CA HIS A 10 7.11 9.42 -9.32
C HIS A 10 7.19 8.30 -8.27
N TYR A 11 8.38 7.70 -8.14
CA TYR A 11 8.71 6.77 -7.06
C TYR A 11 8.84 7.53 -5.75
N TYR A 12 7.97 7.24 -4.80
CA TYR A 12 8.04 7.83 -3.47
C TYR A 12 8.36 6.76 -2.43
N LYS A 13 9.67 6.65 -2.14
CA LYS A 13 10.20 6.00 -0.94
C LYS A 13 9.51 6.63 0.27
N SER A 14 8.91 5.80 1.14
CA SER A 14 8.21 6.16 2.39
C SER A 14 8.26 7.66 2.70
N ILE A 15 7.35 8.43 2.11
CA ILE A 15 7.30 9.87 2.34
C ILE A 15 6.73 10.07 3.74
N PHE A 16 7.62 10.46 4.64
CA PHE A 16 7.29 11.16 5.86
C PHE A 16 6.37 12.34 5.53
N SER A 17 5.23 12.40 6.24
CA SER A 17 4.08 13.31 6.21
C SER A 17 4.15 14.61 5.37
N ALA A 18 5.26 15.36 5.36
CA ALA A 18 5.34 16.69 4.77
C ALA A 18 5.12 16.78 3.24
N ARG A 19 5.47 15.76 2.44
CA ARG A 19 5.33 15.82 0.96
C ARG A 19 4.07 15.16 0.39
N ARG A 20 3.19 14.58 1.21
CA ARG A 20 2.00 13.86 0.73
C ARG A 20 0.95 14.81 0.14
N ARG A 21 0.78 15.99 0.75
CA ARG A 21 -0.18 17.02 0.30
C ARG A 21 0.17 17.61 -1.07
N GLU A 22 1.43 17.49 -1.50
CA GLU A 22 1.93 17.99 -2.78
C GLU A 22 1.74 16.97 -3.93
N LEU A 23 1.26 15.76 -3.64
CA LEU A 23 1.04 14.74 -4.66
C LEU A 23 -0.06 15.18 -5.66
N LYS A 24 0.18 14.89 -6.94
CA LYS A 24 -0.79 15.11 -8.02
C LYS A 24 -2.10 14.37 -7.75
N ASP A 25 -3.21 14.91 -8.23
CA ASP A 25 -4.56 14.39 -7.94
C ASP A 25 -4.80 12.98 -8.48
N ASN A 26 -4.03 12.52 -9.46
CA ASN A 26 -4.11 11.17 -10.04
C ASN A 26 -2.96 10.24 -9.61
N ALA A 27 -2.25 10.57 -8.54
CA ALA A 27 -1.14 9.75 -8.07
C ALA A 27 -1.62 8.44 -7.44
N CYS A 28 -0.85 7.37 -7.65
CA CYS A 28 -0.95 6.14 -6.85
C CYS A 28 -0.03 6.25 -5.63
N ILE A 29 -0.58 6.08 -4.44
CA ILE A 29 0.14 6.06 -3.17
C ILE A 29 0.41 4.59 -2.82
N VAL A 30 1.67 4.23 -2.60
CA VAL A 30 2.06 2.88 -2.19
C VAL A 30 2.68 2.92 -0.81
N TYR A 31 2.11 2.17 0.12
CA TYR A 31 2.59 2.06 1.50
C TYR A 31 2.96 0.61 1.83
N PHE A 32 4.20 0.37 2.26
CA PHE A 32 4.65 -0.95 2.68
C PHE A 32 4.43 -1.13 4.18
N ALA A 33 3.34 -1.80 4.53
CA ALA A 33 2.93 -2.11 5.89
C ALA A 33 3.84 -3.19 6.50
N ARG A 34 4.89 -2.75 7.21
CA ARG A 34 5.69 -3.58 8.11
C ARG A 34 5.11 -3.58 9.52
N SER A 35 5.37 -4.62 10.30
CA SER A 35 4.96 -4.66 11.69
C SER A 35 5.69 -3.57 12.45
N SER A 36 4.93 -2.56 12.85
CA SER A 36 5.41 -1.41 13.61
C SER A 36 4.28 -0.92 14.51
N TRP A 37 4.63 -0.29 15.62
CA TRP A 37 3.66 0.30 16.54
C TRP A 37 2.91 1.51 15.95
N ARG A 38 3.41 2.11 14.86
CA ARG A 38 2.79 3.24 14.16
C ARG A 38 1.90 2.83 13.00
N LEU A 39 1.80 1.55 12.70
CA LEU A 39 1.16 1.07 11.47
C LEU A 39 -0.27 1.60 11.29
N LYS A 40 -1.08 1.54 12.35
CA LYS A 40 -2.47 2.02 12.32
C LYS A 40 -2.56 3.53 12.14
N SER A 41 -1.71 4.31 12.83
CA SER A 41 -1.67 5.77 12.68
C SER A 41 -1.18 6.19 11.30
N ASP A 42 -0.15 5.52 10.77
CA ASP A 42 0.41 5.83 9.45
C ASP A 42 -0.64 5.62 8.35
N ILE A 43 -1.41 4.53 8.44
CA ILE A 43 -2.50 4.26 7.51
C ILE A 43 -3.61 5.31 7.66
N ALA A 44 -4.05 5.64 8.88
CA ALA A 44 -5.05 6.68 9.10
C ALA A 44 -4.61 8.03 8.49
N GLU A 45 -3.35 8.44 8.68
CA GLU A 45 -2.81 9.66 8.08
C GLU A 45 -2.77 9.61 6.55
N ILE A 46 -2.42 8.46 5.95
CA ILE A 46 -2.42 8.30 4.49
C ILE A 46 -3.82 8.54 3.93
N PHE A 47 -4.84 7.94 4.53
CA PHE A 47 -6.21 8.09 4.07
C PHE A 47 -6.79 9.50 4.34
N ALA A 48 -6.38 10.14 5.43
CA ALA A 48 -6.78 11.51 5.74
C ALA A 48 -6.20 12.55 4.74
N ASP A 49 -4.97 12.32 4.26
CA ASP A 49 -4.32 13.22 3.29
C ASP A 49 -4.62 12.85 1.82
N ALA A 50 -5.15 11.66 1.54
CA ALA A 50 -5.40 11.19 0.18
C ALA A 50 -6.57 11.94 -0.48
N LYS A 51 -6.41 12.24 -1.77
CA LYS A 51 -7.43 12.93 -2.59
C LYS A 51 -8.34 11.92 -3.29
N PRO A 52 -9.61 12.24 -3.58
CA PRO A 52 -10.59 11.29 -4.14
C PRO A 52 -10.16 10.56 -5.42
N ASN A 53 -9.36 11.20 -6.28
CA ASN A 53 -8.88 10.61 -7.54
C ASN A 53 -7.57 9.80 -7.39
N GLN A 54 -7.04 9.68 -6.18
CA GLN A 54 -5.86 8.88 -5.89
C GLN A 54 -6.26 7.46 -5.48
N THR A 55 -5.32 6.54 -5.65
CA THR A 55 -5.49 5.14 -5.20
C THR A 55 -4.41 4.82 -4.17
N VAL A 56 -4.81 4.24 -3.04
CA VAL A 56 -3.90 3.79 -1.97
C VAL A 56 -3.70 2.28 -2.04
N LEU A 57 -2.47 1.85 -2.28
CA LEU A 57 -2.08 0.45 -2.25
C LEU A 57 -1.28 0.17 -0.97
N ILE A 58 -1.79 -0.75 -0.16
CA ILE A 58 -1.16 -1.18 1.07
C ILE A 58 -0.46 -2.53 0.81
N GLY A 59 0.86 -2.50 0.70
CA GLY A 59 1.70 -3.69 0.59
C GLY A 59 2.00 -4.27 1.97
N ILE A 60 1.27 -5.30 2.38
CA ILE A 60 1.48 -6.04 3.62
C ILE A 60 2.74 -6.89 3.48
N VAL A 61 3.76 -6.54 4.26
CA VAL A 61 5.04 -7.24 4.24
C VAL A 61 4.94 -8.47 5.14
N LYS A 62 5.30 -9.64 4.59
CA LYS A 62 5.39 -10.89 5.34
C LYS A 62 6.68 -10.97 6.17
N ASP A 63 6.84 -10.00 7.06
CA ASP A 63 8.00 -9.89 7.93
C ASP A 63 8.05 -11.01 8.98
N GLU A 64 9.23 -11.15 9.60
CA GLU A 64 9.48 -12.15 10.63
C GLU A 64 8.53 -12.01 11.83
N VAL A 65 8.15 -10.78 12.21
CA VAL A 65 7.25 -10.54 13.35
C VAL A 65 5.87 -11.16 13.10
N ARG A 66 5.29 -10.96 11.91
CA ARG A 66 4.02 -11.60 11.53
C ARG A 66 4.14 -13.12 11.44
N ARG A 67 5.27 -13.65 10.96
CA ARG A 67 5.53 -15.09 10.96
C ARG A 67 5.58 -15.66 12.39
N LEU A 68 6.23 -14.94 13.32
CA LEU A 68 6.32 -15.33 14.73
C LEU A 68 4.97 -15.29 15.45
N LYS A 69 4.03 -14.44 15.00
CA LYS A 69 2.62 -14.47 15.45
C LYS A 69 1.84 -15.69 14.94
N GLY A 70 2.44 -16.52 14.09
CA GLY A 70 1.86 -17.76 13.60
C GLY A 70 1.17 -17.66 12.24
N HIS A 71 1.25 -16.51 11.55
CA HIS A 71 0.74 -16.41 10.18
C HIS A 71 1.64 -17.19 9.22
N LYS A 72 1.11 -18.21 8.56
CA LYS A 72 1.84 -19.14 7.67
C LYS A 72 1.33 -19.08 6.23
N THR A 73 0.07 -18.75 6.02
CA THR A 73 -0.59 -18.71 4.71
C THR A 73 -0.87 -17.27 4.28
N ASN A 74 -1.01 -17.04 2.97
CA ASN A 74 -1.40 -15.75 2.42
C ASN A 74 -2.66 -15.18 3.08
N PHE A 75 -3.65 -16.04 3.31
CA PHE A 75 -4.90 -15.66 3.93
C PHE A 75 -4.69 -15.20 5.37
N GLU A 76 -3.90 -15.92 6.16
CA GLU A 76 -3.58 -15.53 7.55
C GLU A 76 -2.83 -14.20 7.62
N PHE A 77 -1.92 -13.90 6.68
CA PHE A 77 -1.28 -12.58 6.63
C PHE A 77 -2.28 -11.46 6.33
N LEU A 78 -3.24 -11.69 5.43
CA LEU A 78 -4.27 -10.70 5.09
C LEU A 78 -5.25 -10.49 6.25
N THR A 79 -5.81 -11.56 6.79
CA THR A 79 -6.80 -11.48 7.87
C THR A 79 -6.17 -11.02 9.17
N GLY A 80 -4.94 -11.45 9.50
CA GLY A 80 -4.18 -10.96 10.64
C GLY A 80 -3.88 -9.48 10.54
N PHE A 81 -3.48 -8.98 9.37
CA PHE A 81 -3.30 -7.54 9.15
C PHE A 81 -4.60 -6.75 9.40
N ILE A 82 -5.72 -7.18 8.81
CA ILE A 82 -7.01 -6.49 8.97
C ILE A 82 -7.49 -6.55 10.43
N ASN A 83 -7.52 -7.73 11.03
CA ASN A 83 -8.15 -7.95 12.33
C ASN A 83 -7.22 -7.54 13.48
N ASP A 84 -5.97 -7.98 13.46
CA ASP A 84 -5.06 -7.84 14.61
C ASP A 84 -4.39 -6.46 14.62
N GLU A 85 -4.16 -5.85 13.44
CA GLU A 85 -3.39 -4.61 13.33
C GLU A 85 -4.28 -3.39 13.06
N LEU A 86 -5.33 -3.53 12.25
CA LEU A 86 -6.28 -2.44 11.99
C LEU A 86 -7.51 -2.46 12.91
N GLY A 87 -7.84 -3.62 13.50
CA GLY A 87 -8.99 -3.81 14.38
C GLY A 87 -10.28 -4.21 13.65
N GLY A 88 -10.17 -4.67 12.39
CA GLY A 88 -11.28 -5.09 11.56
C GLY A 88 -11.50 -4.21 10.32
N ILE A 89 -12.22 -4.73 9.33
CA ILE A 89 -12.49 -4.02 8.07
C ILE A 89 -13.47 -2.86 8.26
N GLU A 90 -14.39 -2.98 9.22
CA GLU A 90 -15.37 -1.95 9.58
C GLU A 90 -14.73 -0.72 10.24
N GLN A 91 -13.44 -0.79 10.60
CA GLN A 91 -12.74 0.30 11.24
C GLN A 91 -12.25 1.33 10.23
N TYR A 92 -12.31 2.60 10.63
CA TYR A 92 -11.65 3.69 9.90
C TYR A 92 -10.13 3.43 9.80
N PRO A 93 -9.49 3.63 8.62
CA PRO A 93 -10.04 4.27 7.42
C PRO A 93 -10.56 3.33 6.33
N LEU A 94 -10.67 2.02 6.56
CA LEU A 94 -10.97 1.07 5.47
C LEU A 94 -12.43 1.12 5.00
N ASN A 95 -13.39 1.21 5.91
CA ASN A 95 -14.82 1.16 5.59
C ASN A 95 -15.38 2.50 5.10
N ASP A 96 -14.95 3.60 5.71
CA ASP A 96 -15.59 4.92 5.53
C ASP A 96 -14.87 5.79 4.47
N SER A 97 -13.82 5.27 3.86
CA SER A 97 -13.03 6.01 2.87
C SER A 97 -13.68 5.98 1.48
N ILE A 98 -13.85 7.17 0.88
CA ILE A 98 -14.19 7.33 -0.54
C ILE A 98 -12.98 7.13 -1.47
N ILE A 99 -11.77 7.00 -0.92
CA ILE A 99 -10.53 6.76 -1.66
C ILE A 99 -10.50 5.30 -2.10
N ASN A 100 -10.16 5.06 -3.36
CA ASN A 100 -9.92 3.71 -3.86
C ASN A 100 -8.69 3.10 -3.16
N TRP A 101 -8.82 1.89 -2.63
CA TRP A 101 -7.69 1.20 -1.99
C TRP A 101 -7.66 -0.30 -2.26
N CYS A 102 -6.47 -0.89 -2.11
CA CYS A 102 -6.28 -2.34 -2.22
C CYS A 102 -5.15 -2.86 -1.33
N LEU A 103 -5.22 -4.14 -0.96
CA LEU A 103 -4.21 -4.84 -0.17
C LEU A 103 -3.39 -5.75 -1.06
N TRP A 104 -2.07 -5.66 -0.96
CA TRP A 104 -1.12 -6.51 -1.66
C TRP A 104 -0.27 -7.26 -0.65
N LEU A 105 -0.06 -8.56 -0.86
CA LEU A 105 0.90 -9.33 -0.09
C LEU A 105 2.29 -9.22 -0.73
N VAL A 106 3.29 -8.91 0.08
CA VAL A 106 4.67 -8.73 -0.37
C VAL A 106 5.59 -9.67 0.40
N GLU A 107 6.29 -10.53 -0.33
CA GLU A 107 7.33 -11.40 0.23
C GLU A 107 8.55 -10.59 0.67
N GLU A 108 9.09 -10.94 1.84
CA GLU A 108 10.42 -10.51 2.26
C GLU A 108 11.45 -11.52 1.75
N ALA A 109 12.04 -11.25 0.59
CA ALA A 109 13.22 -11.99 0.15
C ALA A 109 14.47 -11.30 0.70
N GLU A 110 15.38 -12.09 1.29
CA GLU A 110 16.66 -11.72 1.88
C GLU A 110 17.18 -10.36 1.39
N SER A 111 16.94 -9.32 2.18
CA SER A 111 17.46 -7.95 2.02
C SER A 111 17.10 -7.16 0.75
N LYS A 112 16.31 -7.70 -0.19
CA LYS A 112 15.84 -6.96 -1.37
C LYS A 112 14.39 -7.29 -1.65
N TYR A 113 13.51 -6.35 -1.30
CA TYR A 113 12.16 -6.30 -1.86
C TYR A 113 12.24 -6.63 -3.36
N LEU A 114 11.32 -7.47 -3.86
CA LEU A 114 10.88 -7.36 -5.26
C LEU A 114 10.75 -5.87 -5.54
N ASN A 115 11.70 -5.34 -6.31
CA ASN A 115 12.08 -3.94 -6.38
C ASN A 115 10.82 -3.06 -6.22
N ALA A 116 10.73 -2.25 -5.16
CA ALA A 116 9.52 -1.47 -4.89
C ALA A 116 9.08 -0.63 -6.11
N LYS A 117 10.02 -0.28 -6.99
CA LYS A 117 9.76 0.32 -8.31
C LYS A 117 9.04 -0.63 -9.27
N GLU A 118 9.39 -1.91 -9.29
CA GLU A 118 8.69 -2.95 -10.07
C GLU A 118 7.30 -3.27 -9.51
N ILE A 119 7.14 -3.32 -8.18
CA ILE A 119 5.79 -3.41 -7.55
C ILE A 119 4.96 -2.19 -7.93
N TYR A 120 5.53 -0.98 -7.83
CA TYR A 120 4.87 0.27 -8.20
C TYR A 120 4.52 0.35 -9.69
N LYS A 121 5.46 -0.01 -10.58
CA LYS A 121 5.22 -0.11 -12.03
C LYS A 121 4.11 -1.11 -12.33
N ARG A 122 4.10 -2.27 -11.66
CA ARG A 122 3.08 -3.30 -11.85
C ARG A 122 1.73 -2.83 -11.37
N ALA A 123 1.65 -2.26 -10.17
CA ALA A 123 0.43 -1.70 -9.60
C ALA A 123 -0.16 -0.64 -10.53
N SER A 124 0.69 0.29 -10.97
CA SER A 124 0.30 1.35 -11.89
C SER A 124 -0.19 0.81 -13.24
N TYR A 125 0.48 -0.20 -13.79
CA TYR A 125 0.06 -0.86 -15.03
C TYR A 125 -1.31 -1.53 -14.89
N GLU A 126 -1.52 -2.32 -13.83
CA GLU A 126 -2.78 -3.04 -13.62
C GLU A 126 -3.95 -2.09 -13.33
N ILE A 127 -3.71 -0.99 -12.61
CA ILE A 127 -4.73 0.04 -12.38
C ILE A 127 -5.08 0.72 -13.72
N VAL A 128 -4.10 1.24 -14.46
CA VAL A 128 -4.33 2.02 -15.69
C VAL A 128 -4.90 1.17 -16.83
N LYS A 129 -4.49 -0.10 -16.97
CA LYS A 129 -5.00 -1.00 -18.03
C LYS A 129 -6.51 -1.22 -17.95
N ASN A 130 -7.10 -1.13 -16.76
CA ASN A 130 -8.54 -1.33 -16.56
C ASN A 130 -9.38 -0.04 -16.75
N PHE A 131 -8.75 1.09 -17.08
CA PHE A 131 -9.42 2.35 -17.41
C PHE A 131 -9.44 2.66 -18.91
N ILE A 132 -9.01 1.73 -19.78
CA ILE A 132 -8.92 1.89 -21.25
C ILE A 132 -9.68 0.77 -21.96
#